data_AF-A0A199AXS6-F1
#
_entry.id   AF-A0A199AXS6-F1
#
_cell.length_a   1.000
_cell.length_b   1.000
_cell.length_c   1.000
_cell.angle_alpha   90.00
_cell.angle_beta   90.00
_cell.angle_gamma   90.00
#
_symmetry.space_group_name_H-M   'P 1'
#
loop_
_entity.id
_entity.type
_entity.pdbx_description
1 polymer ?
#
loop_
_entity_poly.entity_id
_entity_poly.type
_entity_poly.pdbx_seq_one_letter_code
_entity_poly.pdbx_strand_id
1 'polypeptide(L)'
;MALTDQLAVARSGADVVAGLIAVDDWSDWTPATRLSYLEGYHPGPGHRHIHGANIGISTRAYRQLGGFDPLPVHEDVQLVRRAQAAGLTVAWSTAAPVMTSARRTARAPGGFAGHLAATECAATERAATERAASAGTTAS
;
A
#
# COMPACT_ATOMS: atom_id res chain seq x y z
N MET A 1 -3.82 12.76 -7.17
CA MET A 1 -4.37 13.58 -6.06
C MET A 1 -4.32 15.05 -6.43
N ALA A 2 -5.46 15.73 -6.41
CA ALA A 2 -5.47 17.18 -6.21
C ALA A 2 -5.42 17.43 -4.70
N LEU A 3 -4.60 18.40 -4.25
CA LEU A 3 -4.45 18.75 -2.83
C LEU A 3 -5.80 19.11 -2.15
N THR A 4 -6.79 19.50 -2.95
CA THR A 4 -8.16 19.84 -2.53
C THR A 4 -8.91 18.69 -1.86
N ASP A 5 -8.71 17.46 -2.32
CA ASP A 5 -9.43 16.30 -1.78
C ASP A 5 -8.89 15.93 -0.39
N GLN A 6 -7.56 15.96 -0.22
CA GLN A 6 -6.94 15.78 1.09
C GLN A 6 -7.34 16.89 2.06
N LEU A 7 -7.48 18.13 1.58
CA LEU A 7 -7.94 19.23 2.42
C LEU A 7 -9.40 19.08 2.85
N ALA A 8 -10.28 18.58 1.98
CA ALA A 8 -11.67 18.31 2.33
C ALA A 8 -11.78 17.23 3.43
N VAL A 9 -10.99 16.16 3.32
CA VAL A 9 -10.93 15.10 4.35
C VAL A 9 -10.28 15.62 5.63
N ALA A 10 -9.21 16.43 5.56
CA ALA A 10 -8.63 17.04 6.75
C ALA A 10 -9.62 17.98 7.46
N ARG A 11 -10.42 18.74 6.69
CA ARG A 11 -11.47 19.64 7.21
C ARG A 11 -12.63 18.91 7.88
N SER A 12 -12.80 17.59 7.68
CA SER A 12 -13.77 16.79 8.43
C SER A 12 -13.29 16.43 9.85
N GLY A 13 -12.11 16.91 10.26
CA GLY A 13 -11.55 16.69 11.60
C GLY A 13 -10.54 15.54 11.68
N ALA A 14 -10.10 15.01 10.54
CA ALA A 14 -9.05 14.00 10.49
C ALA A 14 -7.68 14.61 10.83
N ASP A 15 -6.95 13.95 11.72
CA ASP A 15 -5.57 14.30 12.05
C ASP A 15 -4.59 13.72 11.05
N VAL A 16 -4.91 12.55 10.51
CA VAL A 16 -4.16 11.84 9.48
C VAL A 16 -5.13 11.33 8.43
N VAL A 17 -4.76 11.45 7.16
CA VAL A 17 -5.47 10.86 6.02
C VAL A 17 -4.54 9.83 5.38
N ALA A 18 -5.01 8.58 5.28
CA ALA A 18 -4.34 7.53 4.53
C ALA A 18 -5.18 7.17 3.31
N GLY A 19 -4.65 7.41 2.12
CA GLY A 19 -5.34 7.17 0.87
C GLY A 19 -4.77 5.98 0.07
N LEU A 20 -5.50 5.59 -0.97
CA LEU A 20 -5.11 4.51 -1.87
C LEU A 20 -4.10 4.98 -2.94
N ILE A 21 -3.45 4.02 -3.58
CA ILE A 21 -2.75 4.20 -4.84
C ILE A 21 -3.49 3.45 -5.95
N ALA A 22 -3.20 3.78 -7.20
CA ALA A 22 -3.41 2.83 -8.29
C ALA A 22 -2.15 2.76 -9.15
N VAL A 23 -2.03 1.63 -9.83
CA VAL A 23 -0.86 1.31 -10.64
C VAL A 23 -1.27 1.32 -12.09
N ASP A 24 -0.66 2.21 -12.86
CA ASP A 24 -0.95 2.45 -14.28
C ASP A 24 -0.03 1.66 -15.21
N ASP A 25 1.24 1.45 -14.81
CA ASP A 25 2.23 0.70 -15.57
C ASP A 25 2.70 -0.56 -14.83
N TRP A 26 2.46 -1.71 -15.46
CA TRP A 26 2.81 -3.06 -15.00
C TRP A 26 3.85 -3.75 -15.90
N SER A 27 4.43 -3.05 -16.86
CA SER A 27 5.29 -3.63 -17.92
C SER A 27 6.50 -4.41 -17.38
N ASP A 28 7.00 -4.07 -16.19
CA ASP A 28 8.11 -4.74 -15.52
C ASP A 28 7.74 -6.07 -14.83
N TRP A 29 6.45 -6.43 -14.77
CA TRP A 29 5.94 -7.56 -13.97
C TRP A 29 5.10 -8.54 -14.79
N THR A 30 5.07 -9.80 -14.33
CA THR A 30 4.22 -10.81 -14.99
C THR A 30 2.72 -10.52 -14.76
N PRO A 31 1.83 -10.95 -15.68
CA PRO A 31 0.38 -10.87 -15.46
C PRO A 31 -0.09 -11.56 -14.17
N ALA A 32 0.56 -12.67 -13.78
CA ALA A 32 0.25 -13.38 -12.55
C ALA A 32 0.59 -12.56 -11.29
N THR A 33 1.69 -11.81 -11.31
CA THR A 33 2.06 -10.87 -10.24
C THR A 33 1.01 -9.77 -10.11
N ARG A 34 0.58 -9.17 -11.23
CA ARG A 34 -0.47 -8.16 -11.24
C ARG A 34 -1.77 -8.69 -10.65
N LEU A 35 -2.23 -9.88 -11.07
CA LEU A 35 -3.45 -10.49 -10.55
C LEU A 35 -3.34 -10.75 -9.04
N SER A 36 -2.24 -11.35 -8.60
CA SER A 36 -2.00 -11.63 -7.17
C SER A 36 -1.99 -10.35 -6.33
N TYR A 37 -1.40 -9.27 -6.86
CA TYR A 37 -1.46 -7.96 -6.20
C TYR A 37 -2.90 -7.44 -6.10
N LEU A 38 -3.65 -7.44 -7.20
CA LEU A 38 -5.02 -6.93 -7.24
C LEU A 38 -5.96 -7.70 -6.31
N GLU A 39 -5.79 -9.02 -6.22
CA GLU A 39 -6.51 -9.87 -5.26
C GLU A 39 -6.18 -9.52 -3.81
N GLY A 40 -4.93 -9.16 -3.51
CA GLY A 40 -4.51 -8.78 -2.16
C GLY A 40 -4.82 -7.32 -1.77
N TYR A 41 -4.93 -6.40 -2.74
CA TYR A 41 -4.91 -4.95 -2.51
C TYR A 41 -6.26 -4.33 -2.08
N HIS A 42 -7.36 -5.09 -2.01
CA HIS A 42 -8.67 -4.70 -1.44
C HIS A 42 -8.96 -3.17 -1.35
N PRO A 43 -9.10 -2.45 -2.47
CA PRO A 43 -9.12 -0.97 -2.50
C PRO A 43 -10.49 -0.36 -2.14
N GLY A 44 -11.23 -0.96 -1.22
CA GLY A 44 -12.59 -0.57 -0.86
C GLY A 44 -12.72 0.25 0.43
N PRO A 45 -13.96 0.66 0.78
CA PRO A 45 -14.26 1.18 2.11
C PRO A 45 -13.77 0.21 3.18
N GLY A 46 -13.06 0.73 4.19
CA GLY A 46 -12.46 -0.11 5.23
C GLY A 46 -11.06 -0.62 4.93
N HIS A 47 -10.43 -0.24 3.82
CA HIS A 47 -9.02 -0.54 3.56
C HIS A 47 -8.12 -0.09 4.73
N ARG A 48 -6.98 -0.77 4.88
CA ARG A 48 -5.92 -0.42 5.83
C ARG A 48 -4.56 -0.26 5.15
N HIS A 49 -4.59 -0.03 3.84
CA HIS A 49 -3.39 0.28 3.06
C HIS A 49 -2.88 1.68 3.38
N ILE A 50 -1.58 1.76 3.68
CA ILE A 50 -0.85 3.00 3.98
C ILE A 50 0.21 3.15 2.90
N HIS A 51 0.24 4.31 2.26
CA HIS A 51 1.21 4.62 1.21
C HIS A 51 1.73 6.04 1.43
N GLY A 52 3.03 6.21 1.61
CA GLY A 52 3.65 7.53 1.76
C GLY A 52 3.31 8.50 0.63
N ALA A 53 3.07 7.98 -0.58
CA ALA A 53 2.64 8.76 -1.73
C ALA A 53 1.23 9.39 -1.59
N ASN A 54 0.41 8.91 -0.66
CA ASN A 54 -0.95 9.41 -0.41
C ASN A 54 -1.26 9.48 1.09
N ILE A 55 -0.42 10.19 1.84
CA ILE A 55 -0.66 10.53 3.24
C ILE A 55 -0.80 12.04 3.40
N GLY A 56 -1.79 12.45 4.17
CA GLY A 56 -1.93 13.81 4.70
C GLY A 56 -1.86 13.79 6.22
N ILE A 57 -1.26 14.80 6.83
CA ILE A 57 -1.20 14.94 8.29
C ILE A 57 -1.35 16.41 8.69
N SER A 58 -2.13 16.66 9.74
CA SER A 58 -2.26 18.01 10.29
C SER A 58 -0.97 18.42 10.99
N THR A 59 -0.61 19.72 10.93
CA THR A 59 0.59 20.23 11.61
C THR A 59 0.57 19.93 13.11
N ARG A 60 -0.61 19.95 13.74
CA ARG A 60 -0.80 19.60 15.16
C ARG A 60 -0.42 18.15 15.41
N ALA A 61 -0.98 17.22 14.64
CA ALA A 61 -0.69 15.79 14.75
C ALA A 61 0.79 15.50 14.46
N TYR A 62 1.35 16.10 13.41
CA TYR A 62 2.75 15.93 13.06
C TYR A 62 3.69 16.33 14.20
N ARG A 63 3.44 17.48 14.83
CA ARG A 63 4.23 17.94 15.99
C ARG A 63 4.01 17.07 17.22
N GLN A 64 2.78 16.67 17.50
CA GLN A 64 2.45 15.78 18.63
C GLN A 64 3.15 14.42 18.50
N LEU A 65 3.25 13.90 17.28
CA LEU A 65 3.92 12.64 16.98
C LEU A 65 5.45 12.79 16.85
N GLY A 66 6.01 14.00 16.83
CA GLY A 66 7.45 14.19 16.61
C GLY A 66 7.90 13.93 15.17
N GLY A 67 6.98 13.94 14.21
CA GLY A 67 7.26 13.74 12.78
C GLY A 67 7.53 12.29 12.38
N PHE A 68 8.18 12.09 11.23
CA PHE A 68 8.58 10.77 10.74
C PHE A 68 9.83 10.28 11.46
N ASP A 69 9.84 8.99 11.81
CA ASP A 69 11.06 8.34 12.29
C ASP A 69 12.05 8.19 11.13
N PRO A 70 13.37 8.33 11.35
CA PRO A 70 14.39 8.22 10.32
C PRO A 70 14.63 6.75 9.94
N LEU A 71 13.60 6.09 9.42
CA LEU A 71 13.63 4.70 9.00
C LEU A 71 13.91 4.60 7.49
N PRO A 72 14.61 3.55 7.04
CA PRO A 72 14.87 3.33 5.62
C PRO A 72 13.60 2.90 4.86
N VAL A 73 12.63 2.29 5.55
CA VAL A 73 11.36 1.82 5.01
C VAL A 73 10.27 1.87 6.09
N HIS A 74 9.02 1.99 5.66
CA HIS A 74 7.81 1.91 6.51
C HIS A 74 7.68 3.06 7.53
N GLU A 75 8.35 4.19 7.32
CA GLU A 75 8.21 5.40 8.11
C GLU A 75 6.77 5.94 8.10
N ASP A 76 6.09 5.77 6.97
CA ASP A 76 4.67 6.08 6.77
C ASP A 76 3.74 5.21 7.61
N VAL A 77 3.96 3.89 7.59
CA VAL A 77 3.23 2.92 8.39
C VAL A 77 3.43 3.18 9.87
N GLN A 78 4.66 3.49 10.30
CA GLN A 78 4.94 3.81 11.70
C GLN A 78 4.27 5.09 12.14
N LEU A 79 4.27 6.15 11.32
CA LEU A 79 3.57 7.40 11.63
C LEU A 79 2.07 7.15 11.85
N VAL A 80 1.41 6.41 10.96
CA VAL A 80 -0.03 6.12 11.08
C VAL A 80 -0.31 5.25 12.31
N ARG A 81 0.52 4.24 12.60
CA ARG A 81 0.38 3.40 13.80
C ARG A 81 0.54 4.22 15.08
N ARG A 82 1.53 5.11 15.15
CA ARG A 82 1.72 6.02 16.29
C ARG A 82 0.53 6.99 16.44
N ALA A 83 -0.05 7.46 15.32
CA ALA A 83 -1.28 8.25 15.35
C ALA A 83 -2.45 7.47 15.98
N GLN A 84 -2.67 6.22 15.55
CA GLN A 84 -3.71 5.35 16.11
C GLN A 84 -3.47 5.10 17.61
N ALA A 85 -2.24 4.79 18.01
CA ALA A 85 -1.88 4.54 19.40
C ALA A 85 -2.04 5.79 20.29
N ALA A 86 -1.86 6.99 19.72
CA ALA A 86 -2.08 8.26 20.40
C ALA A 86 -3.56 8.70 20.43
N GLY A 87 -4.48 7.89 19.89
CA GLY A 87 -5.91 8.21 19.83
C GLY A 87 -6.26 9.31 18.82
N LEU A 88 -5.38 9.57 17.84
CA LEU A 88 -5.63 10.55 16.79
C LEU A 88 -6.58 9.99 15.73
N THR A 89 -7.37 10.86 15.12
CA THR A 89 -8.36 10.47 14.11
C THR A 89 -7.67 10.19 12.77
N VAL A 90 -7.69 8.92 12.34
CA VAL A 90 -7.18 8.50 11.02
C VAL A 90 -8.35 8.27 10.07
N ALA A 91 -8.41 9.06 9.00
CA ALA A 91 -9.35 8.85 7.90
C ALA A 91 -8.73 7.93 6.84
N TRP A 92 -9.44 6.85 6.51
CA TRP A 92 -9.08 5.91 5.45
C TRP A 92 -9.86 6.26 4.19
N SER A 93 -9.23 7.00 3.28
CA SER A 93 -9.89 7.59 2.13
C SER A 93 -9.73 6.73 0.88
N THR A 94 -10.86 6.31 0.30
CA THR A 94 -10.89 5.72 -1.03
C THR A 94 -10.90 6.77 -2.15
N ALA A 95 -11.10 8.04 -1.81
CA ALA A 95 -11.14 9.13 -2.77
C ALA A 95 -9.73 9.48 -3.30
N ALA A 96 -9.67 9.86 -4.58
CA ALA A 96 -8.49 10.39 -5.25
C ALA A 96 -7.21 9.55 -5.08
N PRO A 97 -7.21 8.27 -5.49
CA PRO A 97 -6.01 7.45 -5.47
C PRO A 97 -4.86 8.12 -6.24
N VAL A 98 -3.64 7.96 -5.74
CA VAL A 98 -2.43 8.48 -6.39
C VAL A 98 -1.89 7.46 -7.38
N MET A 99 -1.63 7.89 -8.61
CA MET A 99 -1.01 7.02 -9.61
C MET A 99 0.46 6.83 -9.29
N THR A 100 0.89 5.58 -9.28
CA THR A 100 2.29 5.19 -9.11
C THR A 100 2.66 4.12 -10.11
N SER A 101 3.86 4.23 -10.68
CA SER A 101 4.42 3.20 -11.55
C SER A 101 4.96 2.02 -10.73
N ALA A 102 4.71 0.78 -11.15
CA ALA A 102 5.30 -0.41 -10.54
C ALA A 102 6.72 -0.70 -11.04
N ARG A 103 7.63 0.27 -10.96
CA ARG A 103 9.02 0.06 -11.43
C ARG A 103 9.73 -1.01 -10.60
N ARG A 104 10.50 -1.88 -11.26
CA ARG A 104 11.27 -2.94 -10.57
C ARG A 104 12.46 -2.39 -9.77
N THR A 105 13.09 -1.34 -10.27
CA THR A 105 14.21 -0.67 -9.60
C THR A 105 13.72 0.54 -8.83
N ALA A 106 13.78 0.47 -7.50
CA ALA A 106 13.38 1.55 -6.61
C ALA A 106 14.51 1.93 -5.64
N ARG A 107 14.45 3.16 -5.13
CA ARG A 107 15.42 3.69 -4.15
C ARG A 107 15.36 2.98 -2.79
N ALA A 108 14.20 2.43 -2.44
CA ALA A 108 13.96 1.71 -1.19
C ALA A 108 13.66 0.23 -1.52
N PRO A 109 14.61 -0.69 -1.31
CA PRO A 109 14.43 -2.12 -1.63
C PRO A 109 13.25 -2.77 -0.91
N GLY A 110 12.89 -2.30 0.30
CA GLY A 110 11.71 -2.76 1.04
C GLY A 110 10.44 -1.93 0.80
N GLY A 111 10.46 -1.02 -0.17
CA GLY A 111 9.30 -0.22 -0.57
C GLY A 111 8.36 -0.98 -1.50
N PHE A 112 7.56 -0.25 -2.28
CA PHE A 112 6.55 -0.82 -3.17
C PHE A 112 7.11 -1.85 -4.17
N ALA A 113 8.28 -1.60 -4.76
CA ALA A 113 8.93 -2.55 -5.67
C ALA A 113 9.29 -3.87 -4.98
N GLY A 114 9.77 -3.82 -3.73
CA GLY A 114 10.06 -5.01 -2.92
C GLY A 114 8.80 -5.80 -2.58
N HIS A 115 7.69 -5.11 -2.28
CA HIS A 115 6.39 -5.74 -2.07
C HIS A 115 5.90 -6.50 -3.32
N LEU A 116 6.05 -5.93 -4.50
CA LEU A 116 5.71 -6.59 -5.76
C LEU A 116 6.63 -7.80 -6.05
N ALA A 117 7.92 -7.71 -5.72
CA ALA A 117 8.85 -8.83 -5.83
C ALA A 117 8.45 -10.02 -4.94
N ALA A 118 8.05 -9.74 -3.70
CA ALA A 118 7.55 -10.77 -2.79
C ALA A 118 6.23 -11.39 -3.30
N THR A 119 5.35 -10.56 -3.87
CA THR A 119 4.09 -11.03 -4.47
C THR A 119 4.34 -11.98 -5.65
N GLU A 120 5.30 -11.64 -6.52
CA GLU A 120 5.72 -12.49 -7.66
C GLU A 120 6.30 -13.83 -7.21
N CYS A 121 7.15 -13.80 -6.18
CA CYS A 121 7.73 -15.00 -5.59
C CYS A 121 6.63 -15.94 -5.06
N ALA A 122 5.71 -15.41 -4.24
CA ALA A 122 4.61 -16.19 -3.69
C ALA A 122 3.63 -16.71 -4.77
N ALA A 123 3.37 -15.94 -5.83
CA ALA A 123 2.54 -16.38 -6.95
C ALA A 123 3.17 -17.55 -7.72
N THR A 124 4.49 -17.49 -7.91
CA THR A 124 5.27 -18.56 -8.57
C THR A 124 5.22 -19.86 -7.77
N GLU A 125 5.36 -19.77 -6.45
CA GLU A 125 5.29 -20.92 -5.53
C GLU A 125 3.89 -21.56 -5.52
N ARG A 126 2.82 -20.76 -5.50
CA ARG A 126 1.43 -21.26 -5.60
C ARG A 126 1.21 -22.03 -6.90
N ALA A 127 1.60 -21.45 -8.04
CA ALA A 127 1.46 -22.09 -9.33
C ALA A 127 2.28 -23.38 -9.46
N ALA A 128 3.46 -23.46 -8.83
CA ALA A 128 4.24 -24.70 -8.77
C ALA A 128 3.53 -25.80 -7.97
N THR A 129 2.93 -25.43 -6.82
CA THR A 129 2.19 -26.34 -5.95
C THR A 129 0.93 -26.90 -6.63
N GLU A 130 0.15 -26.06 -7.31
CA GLU A 130 -1.06 -26.46 -8.04
C GLU A 130 -0.76 -27.39 -9.24
N ARG A 131 0.35 -27.16 -9.94
CA ARG A 131 0.82 -28.04 -11.02
C ARG A 131 1.24 -29.41 -10.50
N ALA A 132 1.92 -29.46 -9.35
CA ALA A 132 2.26 -30.73 -8.72
C ALA A 132 1.02 -31.53 -8.27
N ALA A 133 0.00 -30.84 -7.73
CA ALA A 133 -1.25 -31.47 -7.32
C ALA A 133 -2.08 -32.00 -8.50
N SER A 134 -2.12 -31.28 -9.63
CA SER A 134 -2.84 -31.72 -10.83
C SER A 134 -2.14 -32.88 -11.56
N ALA A 135 -0.81 -32.92 -11.58
CA ALA A 135 -0.04 -34.03 -12.15
C ALA A 135 -0.18 -35.35 -11.36
N GLY A 136 -0.50 -35.30 -10.07
CA GLY A 136 -0.78 -36.49 -9.25
C GLY A 136 -2.18 -37.07 -9.42
N THR A 137 -3.12 -36.33 -10.04
CA THR A 137 -4.53 -36.74 -10.16
C THR A 137 -4.83 -37.50 -11.46
N THR A 138 -3.99 -37.38 -12.50
CA THR A 138 -4.17 -38.06 -13.80
C THR A 138 -3.63 -39.49 -13.87
N ALA A 139 -3.15 -40.05 -12.75
CA ALA A 139 -2.67 -41.43 -12.65
C ALA A 139 -3.60 -42.27 -11.74
N SER A 140 -4.82 -42.56 -12.20
CA SER A 140 -5.69 -43.62 -11.67
C SER A 140 -6.69 -44.07 -12.72
#